data_AF-A0A9E2UV96-F1
#
_entry.id   AF-A0A9E2UV96-F1
#
_cell.length_a   1.000
_cell.length_b   1.000
_cell.length_c   1.000
_cell.angle_alpha   90.00
_cell.angle_beta   90.00
_cell.angle_gamma   90.00
#
_symmetry.space_group_name_H-M   'P 1'
#
loop_
_entity.id
_entity.type
_entity.pdbx_description
1 polymer ?
#
loop_
_entity_poly.entity_id
_entity_poly.type
_entity_poly.pdbx_seq_one_letter_code
_entity_poly.pdbx_strand_id
1 'polypeptide(L)'
;MMLDIIQNIWFNNPLWITWGVVALYITFIFIKGVSKARDIHDSDDFLLAGRNIGWFFLFCTMGATVIGGGASIGAIGKTYDWGILMLVVSSGWYIHFIFSGLIVAPKFREAKLYTVAGYFGHRFGEGPRFLAMVLSLLFSVFIIAAQMAAFGWVLASVLPTLTQTLQHSGVSGDMVLKMAIITGGLIVVIYSTAGGLLAVIHTDIYQFIVLMAGFAITLALLVPDIMANWSVMTNKIPAEFFQITGGKGWIFLITTFFAK
;
A
#
# COMPACT_ATOMS: atom_id res chain seq x y z
N MET A 1 6.91 27.99 10.06
CA MET A 1 5.87 28.05 11.11
C MET A 1 5.03 26.77 11.18
N MET A 2 4.37 26.33 10.11
CA MET A 2 3.52 25.13 10.15
C MET A 2 4.32 23.81 10.13
N LEU A 3 5.41 23.74 9.35
CA LEU A 3 6.40 22.65 9.44
C LEU A 3 7.03 22.56 10.83
N ASP A 4 7.34 23.68 11.47
CA ASP A 4 7.91 23.72 12.83
C ASP A 4 6.91 23.21 13.88
N ILE A 5 5.62 23.47 13.70
CA ILE A 5 4.56 22.92 14.56
C ILE A 5 4.48 21.40 14.42
N ILE A 6 4.65 20.86 13.21
CA ILE A 6 4.62 19.41 12.96
C ILE A 6 5.89 18.73 13.44
N GLN A 7 7.05 19.35 13.20
CA GLN A 7 8.30 18.91 13.81
C GLN A 7 8.18 18.90 15.33
N ASN A 8 7.57 19.92 15.92
CA ASN A 8 7.30 19.93 17.35
C ASN A 8 6.30 18.84 17.79
N ILE A 9 5.21 18.64 17.03
CA ILE A 9 4.14 17.70 17.41
C ILE A 9 4.55 16.23 17.26
N TRP A 10 5.31 15.90 16.23
CA TRP A 10 5.66 14.52 15.90
C TRP A 10 7.07 14.13 16.32
N PHE A 11 8.01 15.09 16.38
CA PHE A 11 9.41 14.83 16.65
C PHE A 11 9.93 15.41 17.97
N ASN A 12 9.32 16.49 18.51
CA ASN A 12 9.70 17.05 19.84
C ASN A 12 8.71 16.74 20.98
N ASN A 13 7.54 16.17 20.69
CA ASN A 13 6.62 15.67 21.72
C ASN A 13 7.13 14.36 22.32
N PRO A 14 6.72 14.04 23.56
CA PRO A 14 7.16 12.82 24.20
C PRO A 14 6.61 11.58 23.47
N LEU A 15 7.50 10.61 23.21
CA LEU A 15 7.27 9.39 22.41
C LEU A 15 5.96 8.65 22.70
N TRP A 16 5.45 8.72 23.93
CA TRP A 16 4.21 8.06 24.34
C TRP A 16 2.96 8.58 23.62
N ILE A 17 2.94 9.84 23.15
CA ILE A 17 1.79 10.37 22.39
C ILE A 17 1.70 9.66 21.03
N THR A 18 2.81 9.57 20.32
CA THR A 18 2.90 8.88 19.02
C THR A 18 2.52 7.40 19.16
N TRP A 19 3.02 6.72 20.19
CA TRP A 19 2.64 5.34 20.49
C TRP A 19 1.16 5.19 20.86
N GLY A 20 0.60 6.13 21.61
CA GLY A 20 -0.82 6.15 21.94
C GLY A 20 -1.70 6.23 20.70
N VAL A 21 -1.35 7.09 19.73
CA VAL A 21 -2.08 7.22 18.46
C VAL A 21 -1.96 5.95 17.62
N VAL A 22 -0.76 5.38 17.49
CA VAL A 22 -0.53 4.13 16.73
C VAL A 22 -1.30 2.97 17.37
N ALA A 23 -1.21 2.80 18.69
CA ALA A 23 -1.90 1.74 19.41
C ALA A 23 -3.43 1.88 19.30
N LEU A 24 -3.95 3.11 19.40
CA LEU A 24 -5.37 3.40 19.23
C LEU A 24 -5.82 3.04 17.80
N TYR A 25 -5.06 3.43 16.79
CA TYR A 25 -5.35 3.11 15.39
C TYR A 25 -5.36 1.61 15.13
N ILE A 26 -4.32 0.88 15.56
CA ILE A 26 -4.23 -0.57 15.40
C ILE A 26 -5.41 -1.27 16.10
N THR A 27 -5.72 -0.86 17.34
CA THR A 27 -6.84 -1.41 18.11
C THR A 27 -8.17 -1.14 17.42
N PHE A 28 -8.37 0.07 16.90
CA PHE A 28 -9.56 0.43 16.15
C PHE A 28 -9.74 -0.45 14.91
N ILE A 29 -8.70 -0.59 14.08
CA ILE A 29 -8.73 -1.43 12.88
C ILE A 29 -9.00 -2.89 13.25
N PHE A 30 -8.34 -3.41 14.29
CA PHE A 30 -8.54 -4.78 14.74
C PHE A 30 -9.97 -5.05 15.18
N ILE A 31 -10.56 -4.18 16.01
CA ILE A 31 -11.95 -4.29 16.45
C ILE A 31 -12.90 -4.28 15.25
N LYS A 32 -12.68 -3.35 14.31
CA LYS A 32 -13.52 -3.25 13.10
C LYS A 32 -13.41 -4.49 12.23
N GLY A 33 -12.22 -5.06 12.05
CA GLY A 33 -12.00 -6.30 11.32
C GLY A 33 -12.67 -7.50 11.98
N VAL A 34 -12.39 -7.74 13.27
CA VAL A 34 -12.95 -8.89 14.01
C VAL A 34 -14.47 -8.78 14.18
N SER A 35 -15.03 -7.57 14.26
CA SER A 35 -16.48 -7.38 14.36
C SER A 35 -17.25 -7.99 13.18
N LYS A 36 -16.59 -8.12 12.01
CA LYS A 36 -17.15 -8.70 10.79
C LYS A 36 -17.12 -10.21 10.70
N ALA A 37 -16.43 -10.87 11.62
CA ALA A 37 -16.50 -12.33 11.76
C ALA A 37 -17.94 -12.83 12.02
N ARG A 38 -18.77 -12.02 12.67
CA ARG A 38 -20.17 -12.36 12.98
C ARG A 38 -21.09 -12.37 11.76
N ASP A 39 -20.66 -11.72 10.68
CA ASP A 39 -21.45 -11.58 9.45
C ASP A 39 -21.16 -12.74 8.47
N ILE A 40 -20.23 -13.65 8.79
CA ILE A 40 -19.83 -14.77 7.92
C ILE A 40 -20.61 -16.03 8.28
N HIS A 41 -21.41 -16.52 7.33
CA HIS A 41 -22.21 -17.74 7.51
C HIS A 41 -21.78 -18.88 6.60
N ASP A 42 -21.23 -18.57 5.42
CA ASP A 42 -20.78 -19.56 4.44
C ASP A 42 -19.47 -19.18 3.73
N SER A 43 -19.07 -19.99 2.74
CA SER A 43 -17.85 -19.76 1.96
C SER A 43 -17.97 -18.60 0.96
N ASP A 44 -19.17 -18.27 0.49
CA ASP A 44 -19.40 -17.12 -0.40
C ASP A 44 -19.27 -15.80 0.38
N ASP A 45 -19.74 -15.76 1.62
CA ASP A 45 -19.51 -14.64 2.54
C ASP A 45 -18.01 -14.49 2.85
N PHE A 46 -17.34 -15.60 3.17
CA PHE A 46 -15.93 -15.57 3.55
C PHE A 46 -15.02 -15.16 2.38
N LEU A 47 -15.21 -15.74 1.19
CA LEU A 47 -14.32 -15.55 0.05
C LEU A 47 -14.72 -14.37 -0.84
N LEU A 48 -16.00 -14.02 -0.89
CA LEU A 48 -16.55 -13.07 -1.87
C LEU A 48 -17.41 -11.97 -1.23
N ALA A 49 -17.51 -11.93 0.11
CA ALA A 49 -18.35 -10.98 0.85
C ALA A 49 -19.79 -10.95 0.31
N GLY A 50 -20.35 -12.13 0.02
CA GLY A 50 -21.71 -12.28 -0.50
C GLY A 50 -21.92 -11.71 -1.91
N ARG A 51 -20.84 -11.37 -2.63
CA ARG A 51 -20.85 -10.78 -3.99
C ARG A 51 -21.66 -9.49 -4.13
N ASN A 52 -21.99 -8.83 -3.01
CA ASN A 52 -22.85 -7.65 -2.96
C ASN A 52 -22.12 -6.47 -2.28
N ILE A 53 -20.98 -6.09 -2.85
CA ILE A 53 -20.19 -4.98 -2.34
C ILE A 53 -20.50 -3.75 -3.17
N GLY A 54 -20.88 -2.65 -2.51
CA GLY A 54 -21.11 -1.36 -3.16
C GLY A 54 -19.84 -0.84 -3.85
N TRP A 55 -20.01 -0.11 -4.96
CA TRP A 55 -18.88 0.40 -5.77
C TRP A 55 -17.88 1.22 -4.95
N PHE A 56 -18.35 1.99 -3.96
CA PHE A 56 -17.49 2.81 -3.10
C PHE A 56 -16.59 1.96 -2.20
N PHE A 57 -17.13 0.87 -1.66
CA PHE A 57 -16.38 -0.08 -0.83
C PHE A 57 -15.31 -0.79 -1.67
N LEU A 58 -15.67 -1.18 -2.90
CA LEU A 58 -14.73 -1.74 -3.89
C LEU A 58 -13.63 -0.74 -4.26
N PHE A 59 -13.97 0.54 -4.44
CA PHE A 59 -13.00 1.58 -4.73
C PHE A 59 -12.00 1.75 -3.58
N CYS A 60 -12.47 1.82 -2.34
CA CYS A 60 -11.60 1.97 -1.17
C CYS A 60 -10.68 0.75 -0.97
N THR A 61 -11.18 -0.48 -1.11
CA THR A 61 -10.33 -1.70 -0.97
C THR A 61 -9.32 -1.82 -2.10
N MET A 62 -9.71 -1.54 -3.35
CA MET A 62 -8.77 -1.50 -4.47
C MET A 62 -7.71 -0.42 -4.25
N GLY A 63 -8.12 0.77 -3.81
CA GLY A 63 -7.23 1.88 -3.49
C GLY A 63 -6.24 1.53 -2.37
N ALA A 64 -6.72 0.98 -1.25
CA ALA A 64 -5.89 0.57 -0.12
C ALA A 64 -4.89 -0.54 -0.52
N THR A 65 -5.32 -1.51 -1.33
CA THR A 65 -4.48 -2.62 -1.79
C THR A 65 -3.36 -2.14 -2.71
N VAL A 66 -3.68 -1.23 -3.63
CA VAL A 66 -2.73 -0.72 -4.62
C VAL A 66 -1.77 0.30 -4.01
N ILE A 67 -2.29 1.21 -3.16
CA ILE A 67 -1.50 2.24 -2.48
C ILE A 67 -0.94 1.66 -1.17
N GLY A 68 -0.12 0.61 -1.28
CA GLY A 68 0.58 0.02 -0.14
C GLY A 68 1.90 0.74 0.18
N GLY A 69 2.48 0.46 1.35
CA GLY A 69 3.76 1.04 1.80
C GLY A 69 4.93 0.76 0.84
N GLY A 70 5.07 -0.49 0.38
CA GLY A 70 6.10 -0.91 -0.56
C GLY A 70 5.97 -0.27 -1.93
N ALA A 71 4.75 -0.21 -2.46
CA ALA A 71 4.48 0.48 -3.72
C ALA A 71 4.76 1.98 -3.61
N SER A 72 4.36 2.60 -2.50
CA SER A 72 4.53 4.05 -2.26
C SER A 72 6.01 4.41 -2.10
N ILE A 73 6.76 3.73 -1.23
CA ILE A 73 8.19 4.00 -1.04
C ILE A 73 8.98 3.71 -2.32
N GLY A 74 8.66 2.62 -3.02
CA GLY A 74 9.27 2.32 -4.31
C GLY A 74 8.98 3.40 -5.36
N ALA A 75 7.75 3.90 -5.43
CA ALA A 75 7.38 4.97 -6.35
C ALA A 75 8.05 6.30 -6.00
N ILE A 76 8.17 6.65 -4.72
CA ILE A 76 8.89 7.84 -4.26
C ILE A 76 10.37 7.74 -4.64
N GLY A 77 11.02 6.61 -4.35
CA GLY A 77 12.41 6.38 -4.73
C GLY A 77 12.65 6.49 -6.23
N LYS A 78 11.76 5.90 -7.05
CA LYS A 78 11.85 6.05 -8.52
C LYS A 78 11.52 7.45 -9.01
N THR A 79 10.66 8.19 -8.32
CA THR A 79 10.41 9.60 -8.65
C THR A 79 11.64 10.46 -8.37
N TYR A 80 12.39 10.16 -7.30
CA TYR A 80 13.67 10.83 -7.04
C TYR A 80 14.70 10.59 -8.16
N ASP A 81 14.74 9.39 -8.72
CA ASP A 81 15.67 9.03 -9.80
C ASP A 81 15.20 9.49 -11.20
N TRP A 82 13.89 9.41 -11.49
CA TRP A 82 13.34 9.52 -12.86
C TRP A 82 12.53 10.81 -13.07
N GLY A 83 12.17 11.53 -12.01
CA GLY A 83 11.34 12.73 -12.08
C GLY A 83 9.99 12.50 -12.75
N ILE A 84 9.63 13.39 -13.68
CA ILE A 84 8.34 13.38 -14.40
C ILE A 84 8.12 12.08 -15.18
N LEU A 85 9.18 11.41 -15.64
CA LEU A 85 9.07 10.11 -16.31
C LEU A 85 8.28 9.11 -15.44
N MET A 86 8.48 9.12 -14.12
CA MET A 86 7.77 8.19 -13.23
C MET A 86 6.25 8.44 -13.26
N LEU A 87 5.80 9.69 -13.38
CA LEU A 87 4.38 10.02 -13.52
C LEU A 87 3.81 9.46 -14.82
N VAL A 88 4.53 9.62 -15.93
CA VAL A 88 4.12 9.09 -17.23
C VAL A 88 4.04 7.57 -17.20
N VAL A 89 5.09 6.90 -16.71
CA VAL A 89 5.12 5.44 -16.55
C VAL A 89 4.01 4.94 -15.63
N SER A 90 3.73 5.65 -14.52
CA SER A 90 2.67 5.27 -13.58
C SER A 90 1.27 5.38 -14.19
N SER A 91 1.07 6.24 -15.19
CA SER A 91 -0.22 6.36 -15.86
C SER A 91 -0.63 5.10 -16.65
N GLY A 92 0.36 4.29 -17.07
CA GLY A 92 0.11 2.96 -17.65
C GLY A 92 -0.66 2.04 -16.71
N TRP A 93 -0.37 2.13 -15.41
CA TRP A 93 -1.03 1.32 -14.37
C TRP A 93 -2.52 1.64 -14.24
N TYR A 94 -2.88 2.93 -14.34
CA TYR A 94 -4.29 3.36 -14.30
C TYR A 94 -5.06 2.90 -15.54
N ILE A 95 -4.43 2.99 -16.72
CA ILE A 95 -5.03 2.50 -17.98
C ILE A 95 -5.24 0.99 -17.91
N HIS A 96 -4.26 0.25 -17.39
CA HIS A 96 -4.38 -1.18 -17.16
C HIS A 96 -5.55 -1.49 -16.21
N PHE A 97 -5.71 -0.78 -15.09
CA PHE A 97 -6.86 -1.02 -14.20
C PHE A 97 -8.21 -0.76 -14.87
N ILE A 98 -8.33 0.31 -15.66
CA ILE A 98 -9.55 0.60 -16.42
C ILE A 98 -9.84 -0.53 -17.40
N PHE A 99 -8.84 -0.95 -18.18
CA PHE A 99 -8.96 -2.04 -19.14
C PHE A 99 -9.36 -3.36 -18.47
N SER A 100 -8.67 -3.71 -17.37
CA SER A 100 -8.95 -4.91 -16.59
C SER A 100 -10.36 -4.88 -16.00
N GLY A 101 -10.78 -3.75 -15.42
CA GLY A 101 -12.12 -3.57 -14.86
C GLY A 101 -13.25 -3.65 -15.90
N LEU A 102 -13.02 -3.15 -17.11
CA LEU A 102 -14.04 -3.13 -18.17
C LEU A 102 -14.12 -4.43 -18.97
N ILE A 103 -13.00 -5.12 -19.19
CA ILE A 103 -12.93 -6.24 -20.14
C ILE A 103 -12.68 -7.57 -19.43
N VAL A 104 -11.84 -7.57 -18.40
CA VAL A 104 -11.41 -8.80 -17.73
C VAL A 104 -12.36 -9.13 -16.58
N ALA A 105 -12.66 -8.17 -15.70
CA ALA A 105 -13.49 -8.38 -14.53
C ALA A 105 -14.90 -8.93 -14.83
N PRO A 106 -15.63 -8.51 -15.90
CA PRO A 106 -16.93 -9.09 -16.22
C PRO A 106 -16.85 -10.58 -16.54
N LYS A 107 -15.82 -11.02 -17.28
CA LYS A 107 -15.61 -12.44 -17.63
C LYS A 107 -15.37 -13.29 -16.39
N PHE A 108 -14.62 -12.78 -15.42
CA PHE A 108 -14.42 -13.47 -14.14
C PHE A 108 -15.71 -13.50 -13.30
N ARG A 109 -16.50 -12.42 -13.31
CA ARG A 109 -17.79 -12.37 -12.60
C ARG A 109 -18.79 -13.38 -13.16
N GLU A 110 -18.87 -13.52 -14.48
CA GLU A 110 -19.74 -14.48 -15.17
C GLU A 110 -19.35 -15.94 -14.92
N ALA A 111 -18.06 -16.22 -14.80
CA ALA A 111 -17.56 -17.57 -14.52
C ALA A 111 -17.98 -18.09 -13.13
N LYS A 112 -18.39 -17.21 -12.21
CA LYS A 112 -18.80 -17.54 -10.82
C LYS A 112 -17.78 -18.33 -10.00
N LEU A 113 -16.52 -18.36 -10.43
CA LEU A 113 -15.43 -19.04 -9.73
C LEU A 113 -14.87 -18.18 -8.58
N TYR A 114 -14.29 -18.84 -7.58
CA TYR A 114 -13.71 -18.17 -6.40
C TYR A 114 -12.32 -17.60 -6.64
N THR A 115 -11.55 -18.15 -7.59
CA THR A 115 -10.14 -17.79 -7.79
C THR A 115 -9.79 -17.63 -9.26
N VAL A 116 -8.78 -16.79 -9.52
CA VAL A 116 -8.22 -16.61 -10.86
C VAL A 116 -7.63 -17.92 -11.37
N ALA A 117 -6.88 -18.65 -10.54
CA ALA A 117 -6.36 -19.97 -10.89
C ALA A 117 -7.48 -20.96 -11.25
N GLY A 118 -8.60 -20.93 -10.53
CA GLY A 118 -9.79 -21.72 -10.85
C GLY A 118 -10.34 -21.44 -12.24
N TYR A 119 -10.35 -20.17 -12.67
CA TYR A 119 -10.73 -19.80 -14.04
C TYR A 119 -9.81 -20.42 -15.09
N PHE A 120 -8.50 -20.37 -14.88
CA PHE A 120 -7.54 -21.04 -15.78
C PHE A 120 -7.77 -22.56 -15.80
N GLY A 121 -8.10 -23.16 -14.67
CA GLY A 121 -8.47 -24.58 -14.60
C GLY A 121 -9.71 -24.92 -15.40
N HIS A 122 -10.76 -24.14 -15.23
CA HIS A 122 -12.01 -24.34 -15.97
C HIS A 122 -11.81 -24.16 -17.48
N ARG A 123 -10.98 -23.19 -17.90
CA ARG A 123 -10.81 -22.84 -19.31
C ARG A 123 -9.76 -23.67 -20.06
N PHE A 124 -8.70 -24.11 -19.37
CA PHE A 124 -7.50 -24.71 -19.97
C PHE A 124 -7.03 -26.00 -19.30
N GLY A 125 -7.70 -26.46 -18.23
CA GLY A 125 -7.38 -27.70 -17.51
C GLY A 125 -6.44 -27.54 -16.31
N GLU A 126 -6.14 -28.65 -15.64
CA GLU A 126 -5.43 -28.67 -14.35
C GLU A 126 -3.97 -28.19 -14.40
N GLY A 127 -3.26 -28.40 -15.52
CA GLY A 127 -1.88 -27.93 -15.68
C GLY A 127 -1.76 -26.40 -15.54
N PRO A 128 -2.46 -25.61 -16.37
CA PRO A 128 -2.53 -24.15 -16.23
C PRO A 128 -3.07 -23.66 -14.89
N ARG A 129 -4.03 -24.38 -14.28
CA ARG A 129 -4.52 -24.08 -12.92
C ARG A 129 -3.41 -24.13 -11.89
N PHE A 130 -2.64 -25.22 -11.89
CA PHE A 130 -1.55 -25.42 -10.95
C PHE A 130 -0.46 -24.34 -11.12
N LEU A 131 -0.08 -24.05 -12.36
CA LEU A 131 0.88 -22.99 -12.65
C LEU A 131 0.38 -21.62 -12.15
N ALA A 132 -0.87 -21.26 -12.46
CA ALA A 132 -1.46 -19.99 -12.02
C ALA A 132 -1.51 -19.89 -10.48
N MET A 133 -1.81 -21.00 -9.79
CA MET A 133 -1.83 -21.06 -8.33
C MET A 133 -0.43 -20.81 -7.74
N VAL A 134 0.60 -21.51 -8.24
CA VAL A 134 1.98 -21.36 -7.77
C VAL A 134 2.49 -19.95 -8.02
N LEU A 135 2.27 -19.41 -9.23
CA LEU A 135 2.69 -18.04 -9.55
C LEU A 135 1.98 -17.00 -8.67
N SER A 136 0.67 -17.18 -8.42
CA SER A 136 -0.09 -16.28 -7.53
C SER A 136 0.41 -16.33 -6.10
N LEU A 137 0.77 -17.51 -5.60
CA LEU A 137 1.32 -17.68 -4.26
C LEU A 137 2.69 -17.01 -4.14
N LEU A 138 3.60 -17.26 -5.09
CA LEU A 138 4.93 -16.64 -5.11
C LEU A 138 4.81 -15.12 -5.18
N PHE A 139 3.96 -14.59 -6.07
CA PHE A 139 3.71 -13.16 -6.18
C PHE A 139 3.22 -12.57 -4.85
N SER A 140 2.29 -13.24 -4.17
CA SER A 140 1.77 -12.80 -2.87
C SER A 140 2.86 -12.74 -1.81
N VAL A 141 3.74 -13.75 -1.75
CA VAL A 141 4.87 -13.77 -0.81
C VAL A 141 5.82 -12.60 -1.05
N PHE A 142 6.17 -12.31 -2.31
CA PHE A 142 7.05 -11.19 -2.64
C PHE A 142 6.42 -9.84 -2.33
N ILE A 143 5.12 -9.65 -2.57
CA ILE A 143 4.42 -8.43 -2.18
C ILE A 143 4.46 -8.26 -0.67
N ILE A 144 4.10 -9.29 0.11
CA ILE A 144 4.12 -9.21 1.57
C ILE A 144 5.51 -8.83 2.05
N ALA A 145 6.58 -9.46 1.53
CA ALA A 145 7.95 -9.12 1.88
C ALA A 145 8.28 -7.65 1.57
N ALA A 146 7.89 -7.13 0.40
CA ALA A 146 8.13 -5.74 0.02
C ALA A 146 7.36 -4.74 0.92
N GLN A 147 6.11 -5.04 1.26
CA GLN A 147 5.31 -4.23 2.19
C GLN A 147 5.96 -4.20 3.57
N MET A 148 6.47 -5.34 4.00
CA MET A 148 7.06 -5.50 5.32
C MET A 148 8.41 -4.79 5.45
N ALA A 149 9.23 -4.82 4.40
CA ALA A 149 10.44 -4.00 4.32
C ALA A 149 10.10 -2.51 4.39
N ALA A 150 9.12 -2.06 3.60
CA ALA A 150 8.69 -0.67 3.58
C ALA A 150 8.19 -0.16 4.94
N PHE A 151 7.42 -0.99 5.64
CA PHE A 151 7.01 -0.69 7.02
C PHE A 151 8.22 -0.45 7.93
N GLY A 152 9.28 -1.26 7.81
CA GLY A 152 10.51 -1.06 8.56
C GLY A 152 11.24 0.24 8.27
N TRP A 153 11.34 0.62 7.00
CA TRP A 153 11.91 1.91 6.59
C TRP A 153 11.13 3.10 7.16
N VAL A 154 9.79 3.04 7.12
CA VAL A 154 8.94 4.09 7.72
C VAL A 154 9.16 4.17 9.22
N LEU A 155 9.15 3.04 9.92
CA LEU A 155 9.37 3.00 11.37
C LEU A 155 10.73 3.61 11.75
N ALA A 156 11.79 3.25 11.03
CA ALA A 156 13.13 3.80 11.25
C ALA A 156 13.19 5.31 10.99
N SER A 157 12.43 5.82 10.01
CA SER A 157 12.42 7.24 9.66
C SER A 157 11.58 8.12 10.60
N VAL A 158 10.46 7.60 11.12
CA VAL A 158 9.51 8.35 11.94
C VAL A 158 9.85 8.25 13.44
N LEU A 159 10.55 7.20 13.85
CA LEU A 159 10.92 6.97 15.25
C LEU A 159 12.44 6.82 15.44
N PRO A 160 13.25 7.81 15.03
CA PRO A 160 14.71 7.75 15.20
C PRO A 160 15.11 7.60 16.67
N THR A 161 14.35 8.21 17.59
CA THR A 161 14.55 8.11 19.04
C THR A 161 14.29 6.69 19.54
N LEU A 162 13.34 5.94 18.96
CA LEU A 162 13.09 4.54 19.34
C LEU A 162 14.24 3.64 18.87
N THR A 163 14.72 3.84 17.64
CA THR A 163 15.90 3.13 17.13
C THR A 163 17.10 3.41 18.03
N GLN A 164 17.27 4.67 18.46
CA GLN A 164 18.33 5.06 19.40
C GLN A 164 18.11 4.48 20.80
N THR A 165 16.93 4.58 21.42
CA THR A 165 16.64 4.06 22.77
C THR A 165 16.75 2.54 22.84
N LEU A 166 16.31 1.82 21.80
CA LEU A 166 16.42 0.36 21.74
C LEU A 166 17.87 -0.08 21.49
N GLN A 167 18.64 0.66 20.69
CA GLN A 167 20.10 0.48 20.58
C GLN A 167 20.82 0.70 21.92
N HIS A 168 20.42 1.71 22.71
CA HIS A 168 20.96 1.93 24.06
C HIS A 168 20.57 0.83 25.05
N SER A 169 19.48 0.10 24.80
CA SER A 169 19.01 -1.04 25.61
C SER A 169 19.65 -2.38 25.19
N GLY A 170 20.61 -2.37 24.25
CA GLY A 170 21.27 -3.58 23.73
C GLY A 170 20.44 -4.37 22.71
N VAL A 171 19.29 -3.85 22.28
CA VAL A 171 18.43 -4.48 21.27
C VAL A 171 18.83 -3.98 19.89
N SER A 172 19.23 -4.90 19.00
CA SER A 172 19.57 -4.54 17.62
C SER A 172 18.33 -4.01 16.87
N GLY A 173 18.50 -3.01 16.00
CA GLY A 173 17.39 -2.45 15.21
C GLY A 173 16.65 -3.50 14.35
N ASP A 174 17.36 -4.56 13.95
CA ASP A 174 16.80 -5.72 13.25
C ASP A 174 15.78 -6.49 14.12
N MET A 175 16.03 -6.62 15.43
CA MET A 175 15.10 -7.30 16.33
C MET A 175 13.79 -6.51 16.51
N VAL A 176 13.87 -5.19 16.58
CA VAL A 176 12.72 -4.29 16.68
C VAL A 176 11.84 -4.42 15.44
N LEU A 177 12.47 -4.42 14.26
CA LEU A 177 11.79 -4.63 13.01
C LEU A 177 11.09 -5.99 13.00
N LYS A 178 11.79 -7.08 13.34
CA LYS A 178 11.20 -8.43 13.42
C LYS A 178 9.99 -8.48 14.36
N MET A 179 10.06 -7.87 15.54
CA MET A 179 8.92 -7.83 16.47
C MET A 179 7.73 -7.07 15.89
N ALA A 180 7.96 -5.92 15.23
CA ALA A 180 6.90 -5.12 14.63
C ALA A 180 6.24 -5.85 13.44
N ILE A 181 7.04 -6.57 12.64
CA ILE A 181 6.58 -7.44 11.55
C ILE A 181 5.70 -8.57 12.08
N ILE A 182 6.18 -9.29 13.10
CA ILE A 182 5.46 -10.43 13.66
C ILE A 182 4.15 -9.95 14.30
N THR A 183 4.19 -8.88 15.09
CA THR A 183 2.98 -8.35 15.77
C THR A 183 1.97 -7.79 14.77
N GLY A 184 2.40 -6.95 13.81
CA GLY A 184 1.52 -6.42 12.77
C GLY A 184 0.94 -7.53 11.88
N GLY A 185 1.78 -8.48 11.46
CA GLY A 185 1.38 -9.63 10.67
C GLY A 185 0.36 -10.51 11.41
N LEU A 186 0.58 -10.79 12.70
CA LEU A 186 -0.35 -11.57 13.52
C LEU A 186 -1.71 -10.89 13.62
N ILE A 187 -1.75 -9.58 13.87
CA ILE A 187 -3.00 -8.80 13.92
C ILE A 187 -3.76 -8.92 12.60
N VAL A 188 -3.07 -8.74 11.48
CA VAL A 188 -3.67 -8.86 10.13
C VAL A 188 -4.20 -10.27 9.88
N VAL A 189 -3.41 -11.30 10.18
CA VAL A 189 -3.82 -12.70 10.02
C VAL A 189 -5.05 -13.01 10.88
N ILE A 190 -5.10 -12.56 12.13
CA ILE A 190 -6.22 -12.83 13.03
C ILE A 190 -7.52 -12.22 12.49
N TYR A 191 -7.56 -10.92 12.17
CA TYR A 191 -8.82 -10.32 11.75
C TYR A 191 -9.25 -10.78 10.34
N SER A 192 -8.30 -11.03 9.44
CA SER A 192 -8.60 -11.48 8.07
C SER A 192 -9.06 -12.94 8.04
N THR A 193 -8.47 -13.80 8.87
CA THR A 193 -8.92 -15.19 8.99
C THR A 193 -10.25 -15.29 9.74
N ALA A 194 -10.53 -14.38 10.68
CA ALA A 194 -11.79 -14.39 11.42
C ALA A 194 -12.98 -13.93 10.58
N GLY A 195 -12.83 -12.89 9.74
CA GLY A 195 -13.96 -12.29 9.00
C GLY A 195 -13.82 -12.26 7.48
N GLY A 196 -12.83 -12.97 6.92
CA GLY A 196 -12.66 -13.15 5.48
C GLY A 196 -12.52 -11.85 4.69
N LEU A 197 -12.93 -11.88 3.43
CA LEU A 197 -12.90 -10.71 2.53
C LEU A 197 -13.73 -9.54 3.09
N LEU A 198 -14.83 -9.84 3.79
CA LEU A 198 -15.70 -8.80 4.36
C LEU A 198 -15.00 -7.98 5.44
N ALA A 199 -14.22 -8.64 6.32
CA ALA A 199 -13.39 -7.94 7.31
C ALA A 199 -12.34 -7.05 6.64
N VAL A 200 -11.66 -7.58 5.61
CA VAL A 200 -10.63 -6.85 4.86
C VAL A 200 -11.23 -5.59 4.21
N ILE A 201 -12.34 -5.71 3.48
CA ILE A 201 -13.00 -4.56 2.84
C ILE A 201 -13.35 -3.48 3.88
N HIS A 202 -13.87 -3.88 5.03
CA HIS A 202 -14.25 -2.91 6.06
C HIS A 202 -13.04 -2.22 6.67
N THR A 203 -11.96 -2.95 6.95
CA THR A 203 -10.72 -2.34 7.45
C THR A 203 -10.11 -1.42 6.41
N ASP A 204 -10.13 -1.82 5.14
CA ASP A 204 -9.54 -1.06 4.03
C ASP A 204 -10.17 0.31 3.85
N ILE A 205 -11.47 0.48 4.11
CA ILE A 205 -12.12 1.79 4.01
C ILE A 205 -11.50 2.79 4.98
N TYR A 206 -11.32 2.38 6.23
CA TYR A 206 -10.73 3.25 7.24
C TYR A 206 -9.25 3.50 6.95
N GLN A 207 -8.52 2.47 6.51
CA GLN A 207 -7.13 2.60 6.11
C GLN A 207 -6.97 3.55 4.92
N PHE A 208 -7.85 3.44 3.92
CA PHE A 208 -7.86 4.29 2.74
C PHE A 208 -8.17 5.74 3.10
N ILE A 209 -9.16 6.00 3.95
CA ILE A 209 -9.49 7.35 4.42
C ILE A 209 -8.31 7.97 5.17
N VAL A 210 -7.70 7.23 6.10
CA VAL A 210 -6.54 7.69 6.87
C VAL A 210 -5.35 7.97 5.94
N LEU A 211 -5.11 7.09 4.97
CA LEU A 211 -4.04 7.24 3.98
C LEU A 211 -4.26 8.46 3.08
N MET A 212 -5.49 8.68 2.59
CA MET A 212 -5.82 9.86 1.77
C MET A 212 -5.76 11.16 2.56
N ALA A 213 -6.25 11.17 3.80
CA ALA A 213 -6.10 12.31 4.69
C ALA A 213 -4.62 12.61 4.96
N GLY A 214 -3.81 11.57 5.21
CA GLY A 214 -2.37 11.68 5.39
C GLY A 214 -1.70 12.35 4.18
N PHE A 215 -1.93 11.85 2.97
CA PHE A 215 -1.39 12.46 1.76
C PHE A 215 -1.87 13.90 1.55
N ALA A 216 -3.16 14.18 1.73
CA ALA A 216 -3.72 15.52 1.55
C ALA A 216 -3.13 16.52 2.54
N ILE A 217 -3.00 16.13 3.81
CA ILE A 217 -2.35 16.94 4.85
C ILE A 217 -0.89 17.17 4.46
N THR A 218 -0.12 16.12 4.17
CA THR A 218 1.29 16.26 3.75
C THR A 218 1.44 17.23 2.58
N LEU A 219 0.60 17.12 1.54
CA LEU A 219 0.64 18.03 0.40
C LEU A 219 0.28 19.47 0.79
N ALA A 220 -0.78 19.68 1.56
CA ALA A 220 -1.20 21.02 2.00
C ALA A 220 -0.11 21.74 2.81
N LEU A 221 0.72 20.98 3.53
CA LEU A 221 1.82 21.49 4.34
C LEU A 221 3.08 21.75 3.51
N LEU A 222 3.43 20.86 2.58
CA LEU A 222 4.66 20.95 1.79
C LEU A 222 4.57 21.94 0.63
N VAL A 223 3.42 22.03 -0.04
CA VAL A 223 3.28 22.86 -1.26
C VAL A 223 3.64 24.34 -1.03
N PRO A 224 3.19 25.01 0.05
CA PRO A 224 3.58 26.40 0.31
C PRO A 224 5.09 26.59 0.44
N ASP A 225 5.78 25.69 1.14
CA ASP A 225 7.23 25.78 1.35
C ASP A 225 8.01 25.47 0.06
N ILE A 226 7.50 24.55 -0.77
CA ILE A 226 8.04 24.27 -2.11
C ILE A 226 7.88 25.49 -3.01
N MET A 227 6.71 26.13 -3.00
CA MET A 227 6.44 27.33 -3.82
C MET A 227 7.32 28.50 -3.39
N ALA A 228 7.51 28.71 -2.09
CA ALA A 228 8.38 29.76 -1.56
C ALA A 228 9.86 29.57 -1.95
N ASN A 229 10.32 28.32 -2.07
CA ASN A 229 11.71 27.97 -2.38
C ASN A 229 11.90 27.42 -3.80
N TRP A 230 10.94 27.65 -4.70
CA TRP A 230 10.89 27.02 -6.01
C TRP A 230 12.15 27.24 -6.85
N SER A 231 12.66 28.47 -6.88
CA SER A 231 13.88 28.83 -7.61
C SER A 231 15.12 28.13 -7.06
N VAL A 232 15.23 27.99 -5.74
CA VAL A 232 16.35 27.30 -5.08
C VAL A 232 16.28 25.80 -5.33
N MET A 233 15.09 25.22 -5.29
CA MET A 233 14.87 23.78 -5.52
C MET A 233 15.12 23.39 -6.97
N THR A 234 14.57 24.13 -7.93
CA THR A 234 14.74 23.84 -9.36
C THR A 234 16.20 23.91 -9.80
N ASN A 235 17.01 24.79 -9.20
CA ASN A 235 18.44 24.87 -9.46
C ASN A 235 19.24 23.66 -8.94
N LYS A 236 18.71 22.92 -7.95
CA LYS A 236 19.36 21.69 -7.42
C LYS A 236 18.92 20.43 -8.15
N ILE A 237 17.84 20.50 -8.94
CA ILE A 237 17.27 19.36 -9.64
C ILE A 237 17.84 19.33 -11.07
N PRO A 238 18.36 18.19 -11.56
CA PRO A 238 18.81 18.07 -12.95
C PRO A 238 17.70 18.43 -13.93
N ALA A 239 18.01 19.12 -15.03
CA ALA A 239 17.03 19.49 -16.05
C ALA A 239 16.28 18.27 -16.63
N GLU A 240 16.94 17.12 -16.64
CA GLU A 240 16.39 15.82 -17.06
C GLU A 240 15.18 15.38 -16.23
N PHE A 241 15.09 15.80 -14.97
CA PHE A 241 13.98 15.47 -14.06
C PHE A 241 12.64 15.98 -14.57
N PHE A 242 12.63 17.09 -15.31
CA PHE A 242 11.42 17.69 -15.89
C PHE A 242 11.14 17.18 -17.30
N GLN A 243 12.02 16.36 -17.89
CA GLN A 243 11.78 15.79 -19.20
C GLN A 243 10.85 14.59 -19.08
N ILE A 244 9.95 14.44 -20.06
CA ILE A 244 9.03 13.31 -20.17
C ILE A 244 9.78 11.96 -20.17
N THR A 245 10.96 11.92 -20.79
CA THR A 245 11.81 10.73 -20.86
C THR A 245 12.77 10.58 -19.68
N GLY A 246 12.82 11.53 -18.73
CA GLY A 246 13.69 11.47 -17.55
C GLY A 246 15.17 11.21 -17.86
N GLY A 247 15.67 11.68 -19.01
CA GLY A 247 17.03 11.39 -19.50
C GLY A 247 17.29 9.94 -19.97
N LYS A 248 16.29 9.04 -19.94
CA LYS A 248 16.45 7.60 -20.27
C LYS A 248 16.07 7.21 -21.70
N GLY A 249 15.51 8.15 -22.45
CA GLY A 249 15.10 7.97 -23.84
C GLY A 249 13.72 7.31 -24.02
N TRP A 250 13.19 7.41 -25.24
CA TRP A 250 11.85 6.97 -25.60
C TRP A 250 11.64 5.46 -25.50
N ILE A 251 12.66 4.67 -25.85
CA ILE A 251 12.57 3.20 -25.79
C ILE A 251 12.35 2.72 -24.34
N PHE A 252 13.01 3.37 -23.39
CA PHE A 252 12.88 3.05 -21.97
C PHE A 252 11.49 3.45 -21.46
N LEU A 253 11.00 4.64 -21.85
CA LEU A 253 9.67 5.09 -21.49
C LEU A 253 8.60 4.10 -21.98
N ILE A 254 8.62 3.77 -23.28
CA ILE A 254 7.60 2.92 -23.89
C ILE A 254 7.62 1.52 -23.26
N THR A 255 8.81 0.91 -23.15
CA THR A 255 8.92 -0.45 -22.58
C THR A 255 8.48 -0.48 -21.12
N THR A 256 8.86 0.51 -20.31
CA THR A 256 8.49 0.56 -18.90
C THR A 256 7.01 0.90 -18.70
N PHE A 257 6.43 1.74 -19.56
CA PHE A 257 5.00 2.08 -19.53
C PHE A 257 4.12 0.84 -19.76
N PHE A 258 4.44 0.02 -20.77
CA PHE A 258 3.69 -1.20 -21.04
C PHE A 258 4.01 -2.36 -20.09
N ALA A 259 5.10 -2.26 -19.33
CA ALA A 259 5.45 -3.24 -18.30
C ALA A 259 4.75 -2.99 -16.95
N LYS A 260 3.99 -1.89 -16.80
CA LYS A 260 3.17 -1.57 -15.62
C LYS A 260 1.73 -2.04 -15.83
#